data_AF-A0A5S5DV40-F1
#
_entry.id   AF-A0A5S5DV40-F1
#
_cell.length_a   1.000
_cell.length_b   1.000
_cell.length_c   1.000
_cell.angle_alpha   90.00
_cell.angle_beta   90.00
_cell.angle_gamma   90.00
#
_symmetry.space_group_name_H-M   'P 1'
#
loop_
_entity.id
_entity.type
_entity.pdbx_description
1 polymer ?
#
loop_
_entity_poly.entity_id
_entity_poly.type
_entity_poly.pdbx_seq_one_letter_code
_entity_poly.pdbx_strand_id
1 'polypeptide(L)'
;MKTLKKVLLFTAVASLGVVACKKDKAEKIPGIALENMDPSVKPSDDFFRHVNGNWIDKTEIPADRTSWGGFGELRKKTDADVLAILNKAIEEGNFPKVKDTNGNEIDSDQEKAVNYYETIMDTVARNKQGIDPLKPFLAKIDEIKTKKDVETYLTNMAPYGGGGFYGFGVYND
;
A
#
# COMPACT_ATOMS: atom_id res chain seq x y z
N MET A 1 -43.04 66.22 3.14
CA MET A 1 -43.48 64.83 3.43
C MET A 1 -43.41 63.83 2.25
N LYS A 2 -43.17 64.23 0.99
CA LYS A 2 -43.06 63.29 -0.14
C LYS A 2 -41.64 62.77 -0.44
N THR A 3 -40.61 63.41 0.09
CA THR A 3 -39.19 63.03 -0.10
C THR A 3 -38.66 62.06 0.96
N LEU A 4 -39.19 62.07 2.18
CA LEU A 4 -38.81 61.12 3.24
C LEU A 4 -39.24 59.66 2.94
N LYS A 5 -40.33 59.46 2.20
CA LYS A 5 -40.81 58.12 1.82
C LYS A 5 -39.95 57.42 0.76
N LYS A 6 -39.20 58.16 -0.06
CA LYS A 6 -38.33 57.57 -1.09
C LYS A 6 -36.99 57.09 -0.53
N VAL A 7 -36.47 57.74 0.52
CA VAL A 7 -35.22 57.33 1.18
C VAL A 7 -35.42 56.06 2.01
N LEU A 8 -36.59 55.90 2.64
CA LEU A 8 -36.95 54.70 3.40
C LEU A 8 -37.21 53.46 2.54
N LEU A 9 -37.50 53.61 1.25
CA LEU A 9 -37.64 52.47 0.32
C LEU A 9 -36.31 51.99 -0.27
N PHE A 10 -35.27 52.84 -0.28
CA PHE A 10 -33.95 52.44 -0.80
C PHE A 10 -33.07 51.75 0.25
N THR A 11 -33.27 52.03 1.54
CA THR A 11 -32.54 51.33 2.62
C THR A 11 -33.08 49.93 2.92
N ALA A 12 -34.37 49.67 2.68
CA ALA A 12 -34.95 48.34 2.90
C ALA A 12 -34.45 47.28 1.91
N VAL A 13 -34.06 47.68 0.70
CA VAL A 13 -33.52 46.75 -0.33
C VAL A 13 -32.05 46.41 -0.08
N ALA A 14 -31.28 47.29 0.56
CA ALA A 14 -29.88 47.03 0.90
C ALA A 14 -29.70 46.00 2.05
N SER A 15 -30.68 45.92 2.96
CA SER A 15 -30.65 44.98 4.10
C SER A 15 -31.08 43.54 3.76
N LEU A 16 -31.65 43.29 2.58
CA LEU A 16 -32.03 41.94 2.13
C LEU A 16 -30.91 41.21 1.35
N GLY A 17 -29.85 41.90 0.94
CA GLY A 17 -28.72 41.31 0.21
C GLY A 17 -27.72 40.53 1.09
N VAL A 18 -27.72 40.75 2.41
CA VAL A 18 -26.68 40.20 3.31
C VAL A 18 -27.06 38.86 3.93
N VAL A 19 -28.33 38.42 3.81
CA VAL A 19 -28.81 37.13 4.36
C VAL A 19 -28.74 35.99 3.33
N ALA A 20 -28.47 36.28 2.06
CA ALA A 20 -28.48 35.29 0.98
C ALA A 20 -27.19 34.45 0.85
N CYS A 21 -26.09 34.83 1.51
CA CYS A 21 -24.89 33.99 1.58
C CYS A 21 -24.87 33.18 2.88
N LYS A 22 -25.79 32.22 2.99
CA LYS A 22 -25.45 31.01 3.75
C LYS A 22 -24.32 30.34 2.97
N LYS A 23 -23.11 30.30 3.55
CA LYS A 23 -22.12 29.29 3.15
C LYS A 23 -22.75 27.95 3.53
N ASP A 24 -23.53 27.38 2.62
CA ASP A 24 -23.92 25.99 2.72
C ASP A 24 -22.62 25.20 2.84
N LYS A 25 -22.55 24.37 3.89
CA LYS A 25 -21.40 23.47 4.07
C LYS A 25 -21.27 22.70 2.75
N ALA A 26 -20.08 22.76 2.16
CA ALA A 26 -19.79 22.05 0.92
C ALA A 26 -20.36 20.63 1.02
N GLU A 27 -21.27 20.31 0.10
CA GLU A 27 -21.94 19.02 0.07
C GLU A 27 -20.85 17.95 -0.08
N LYS A 28 -20.83 16.98 0.84
CA LYS A 28 -19.90 15.85 0.73
C LYS A 28 -20.38 14.95 -0.39
N ILE A 29 -19.82 15.17 -1.59
CA ILE A 29 -20.06 14.29 -2.74
C ILE A 29 -19.36 12.96 -2.47
N PRO A 30 -20.08 11.82 -2.40
CA PRO A 30 -19.44 10.53 -2.22
C PRO A 30 -18.41 10.26 -3.32
N GLY A 31 -17.21 9.86 -2.94
CA GLY A 31 -16.16 9.44 -3.87
C GLY A 31 -15.29 10.55 -4.46
N ILE A 32 -15.59 11.83 -4.22
CA ILE A 32 -14.77 12.96 -4.69
C ILE A 32 -14.32 13.82 -3.51
N ALA A 33 -13.00 13.89 -3.29
CA ALA A 33 -12.39 14.72 -2.26
C ALA A 33 -12.18 16.15 -2.77
N LEU A 34 -13.21 16.99 -2.68
CA LEU A 34 -13.19 18.38 -3.16
C LEU A 34 -12.11 19.23 -2.46
N GLU A 35 -11.75 18.88 -1.24
CA GLU A 35 -10.68 19.53 -0.46
C GLU A 35 -9.29 19.40 -1.08
N ASN A 36 -9.07 18.37 -1.92
CA ASN A 36 -7.80 18.11 -2.60
C ASN A 36 -7.65 18.92 -3.90
N MET A 37 -8.75 19.46 -4.42
CA MET A 37 -8.77 20.21 -5.67
C MET A 37 -8.18 21.61 -5.53
N ASP A 38 -7.47 22.08 -6.55
CA ASP A 38 -6.99 23.45 -6.71
C ASP A 38 -7.83 24.18 -7.76
N PRO A 39 -8.89 24.91 -7.36
CA PRO A 39 -9.79 25.58 -8.30
C PRO A 39 -9.16 26.81 -8.97
N SER A 40 -7.95 27.22 -8.58
CA SER A 40 -7.23 28.31 -9.25
C SER A 40 -6.66 27.89 -10.60
N VAL A 41 -6.43 26.58 -10.80
CA VAL A 41 -6.00 26.00 -12.07
C VAL A 41 -7.20 25.63 -12.90
N LYS A 42 -7.25 26.05 -14.17
CA LYS A 42 -8.33 25.64 -15.07
C LYS A 42 -8.18 24.15 -15.42
N PRO A 43 -9.27 23.36 -15.38
CA PRO A 43 -9.21 21.93 -15.68
C PRO A 43 -8.81 21.64 -17.13
N SER A 44 -9.03 22.58 -18.07
CA SER A 44 -8.59 22.46 -19.46
C SER A 44 -7.07 22.59 -19.64
N ASP A 45 -6.39 23.23 -18.69
CA ASP A 45 -4.98 23.59 -18.81
C ASP A 45 -4.14 22.51 -18.13
N ASP A 46 -4.54 22.08 -16.92
CA ASP A 46 -3.96 20.95 -16.20
C ASP A 46 -5.02 20.31 -15.29
N PHE A 47 -5.63 19.24 -15.78
CA PHE A 47 -6.66 18.52 -15.02
C PHE A 47 -6.09 17.82 -13.77
N PHE A 48 -4.84 17.33 -13.83
CA PHE A 48 -4.23 16.65 -12.69
C PHE A 48 -4.02 17.61 -11.54
N ARG A 49 -3.48 18.80 -11.83
CA ARG A 49 -3.30 19.86 -10.84
C ARG A 49 -4.63 20.43 -10.36
N HIS A 50 -5.61 20.62 -11.24
CA HIS A 50 -6.96 21.04 -10.84
C HIS A 50 -7.58 20.09 -9.81
N VAL A 51 -7.47 18.77 -10.02
CA VAL A 51 -8.09 17.78 -9.13
C VAL A 51 -7.28 17.51 -7.85
N ASN A 52 -5.95 17.57 -7.92
CA ASN A 52 -5.08 17.10 -6.83
C ASN A 52 -4.18 18.18 -6.22
N GLY A 53 -4.25 19.43 -6.68
CA GLY A 53 -3.24 20.45 -6.40
C GLY A 53 -3.05 20.74 -4.91
N ASN A 54 -4.13 20.90 -4.15
CA ASN A 54 -4.03 21.10 -2.71
C ASN A 54 -3.45 19.88 -1.98
N TRP A 55 -3.70 18.66 -2.47
CA TRP A 55 -3.14 17.45 -1.90
C TRP A 55 -1.65 17.35 -2.19
N ILE A 56 -1.22 17.65 -3.42
CA ILE A 56 0.19 17.66 -3.83
C ILE A 56 1.01 18.64 -3.00
N ASP A 57 0.47 19.83 -2.72
CA ASP A 57 1.21 20.86 -1.97
C ASP A 57 1.39 20.53 -0.49
N LYS A 58 0.46 19.75 0.09
CA LYS A 58 0.43 19.46 1.52
C LYS A 58 0.97 18.09 1.88
N THR A 59 0.99 17.16 0.94
CA THR A 59 1.29 15.77 1.22
C THR A 59 2.77 15.50 1.02
N GLU A 60 3.41 15.11 2.10
CA GLU A 60 4.80 14.63 2.07
C GLU A 60 4.85 13.14 1.78
N ILE A 61 5.87 12.72 1.03
CA ILE A 61 6.17 11.30 0.85
C ILE A 61 6.73 10.78 2.18
N PRO A 62 6.13 9.75 2.81
CA PRO A 62 6.66 9.17 4.04
C PRO A 62 8.11 8.71 3.88
N ALA A 63 8.93 8.87 4.92
CA ALA A 63 10.38 8.61 4.85
C ALA A 63 10.74 7.15 4.52
N ASP A 64 9.84 6.20 4.76
CA ASP A 64 9.98 4.78 4.42
C ASP A 64 9.51 4.43 3.00
N ARG A 65 9.13 5.44 2.20
CA ARG A 65 8.56 5.27 0.85
C ARG A 65 9.29 6.11 -0.18
N THR A 66 9.37 5.58 -1.40
CA THR A 66 9.94 6.28 -2.56
C THR A 66 8.90 7.08 -3.35
N SER A 67 7.62 6.78 -3.15
CA SER A 67 6.47 7.45 -3.79
C SER A 67 5.25 7.41 -2.88
N TRP A 68 4.37 8.39 -3.00
CA TRP A 68 3.13 8.44 -2.23
C TRP A 68 1.95 8.92 -3.07
N GLY A 69 0.75 8.45 -2.74
CA GLY A 69 -0.48 8.66 -3.50
C GLY A 69 -1.59 7.74 -2.99
N GLY A 70 -2.77 7.81 -3.62
CA GLY A 70 -3.94 7.02 -3.18
C GLY A 70 -3.70 5.51 -3.10
N PHE A 71 -2.92 4.93 -4.01
CA PHE A 71 -2.54 3.50 -3.93
C PHE A 71 -1.56 3.19 -2.79
N GLY A 72 -0.70 4.15 -2.42
CA GLY A 72 0.20 4.03 -1.27
C GLY A 72 -0.58 4.07 0.04
N GLU A 73 -1.55 4.98 0.15
CA GLU A 73 -2.48 5.07 1.27
C GLU A 73 -3.30 3.79 1.41
N LEU A 74 -3.86 3.30 0.30
CA LEU A 74 -4.63 2.05 0.27
C LEU A 74 -3.76 0.87 0.72
N ARG A 75 -2.55 0.72 0.16
CA ARG A 75 -1.63 -0.35 0.56
C ARG A 75 -1.31 -0.30 2.05
N LYS A 76 -0.98 0.89 2.59
CA LYS A 76 -0.68 1.04 4.02
C LYS A 76 -1.86 0.63 4.90
N LYS A 77 -3.09 0.96 4.49
CA LYS A 77 -4.30 0.51 5.18
C LYS A 77 -4.46 -1.01 5.11
N THR A 78 -4.31 -1.59 3.92
CA THR A 78 -4.39 -3.05 3.73
C THR A 78 -3.33 -3.80 4.53
N ASP A 79 -2.10 -3.30 4.60
CA ASP A 79 -1.02 -3.88 5.41
C ASP A 79 -1.42 -3.93 6.90
N ALA A 80 -2.05 -2.86 7.41
CA ALA A 80 -2.54 -2.81 8.79
C ALA A 80 -3.71 -3.78 9.03
N ASP A 81 -4.65 -3.88 8.08
CA ASP A 81 -5.78 -4.81 8.17
C ASP A 81 -5.30 -6.28 8.17
N VAL A 82 -4.36 -6.62 7.28
CA VAL A 82 -3.75 -7.97 7.22
C VAL A 82 -2.98 -8.28 8.50
N LEU A 83 -2.21 -7.32 9.02
CA LEU A 83 -1.49 -7.49 10.28
C LEU A 83 -2.45 -7.74 11.45
N ALA A 84 -3.59 -7.04 11.50
CA ALA A 84 -4.60 -7.26 12.53
C ALA A 84 -5.19 -8.68 12.46
N ILE A 85 -5.46 -9.18 11.24
CA ILE A 85 -5.94 -10.56 11.03
C ILE A 85 -4.88 -11.58 11.48
N LEU A 86 -3.61 -11.37 11.12
CA LEU A 86 -2.50 -12.25 11.52
C LEU A 86 -2.30 -12.27 13.04
N ASN A 87 -2.30 -11.10 13.69
CA ASN A 87 -2.17 -11.02 15.15
C ASN A 87 -3.31 -11.74 15.85
N LYS A 88 -4.55 -11.59 15.36
CA LYS A 88 -5.69 -12.33 15.89
C LYS A 88 -5.50 -13.84 15.74
N ALA A 89 -5.02 -14.31 14.59
CA ALA A 89 -4.73 -15.73 14.37
C ALA A 89 -3.64 -16.27 15.32
N ILE A 90 -2.59 -15.47 15.57
CA ILE A 90 -1.53 -15.78 16.55
C ILE A 90 -2.12 -15.91 17.95
N GLU A 91 -2.94 -14.94 18.37
CA GLU A 91 -3.58 -14.93 19.69
C GLU A 91 -4.54 -16.11 19.89
N GLU A 92 -5.30 -16.48 18.87
CA GLU A 92 -6.20 -17.64 18.91
C GLU A 92 -5.45 -18.96 19.02
N GLY A 93 -4.28 -19.08 18.35
CA GLY A 93 -3.39 -20.25 18.44
C GLY A 93 -4.05 -21.58 18.04
N ASN A 94 -5.22 -21.56 17.41
CA ASN A 94 -6.00 -22.73 17.05
C ASN A 94 -6.01 -22.90 15.54
N PHE A 95 -5.06 -23.69 15.04
CA PHE A 95 -4.96 -23.97 13.62
C PHE A 95 -5.44 -25.39 13.30
N PRO A 96 -6.46 -25.56 12.45
CA PRO A 96 -6.88 -26.89 12.05
C PRO A 96 -5.78 -27.55 11.21
N LYS A 97 -5.57 -28.86 11.39
CA LYS A 97 -4.76 -29.64 10.45
C LYS A 97 -5.57 -29.95 9.20
N VAL A 98 -4.91 -29.92 8.04
CA VAL A 98 -5.51 -30.28 6.75
C VAL A 98 -4.85 -31.54 6.21
N LYS A 99 -5.51 -32.25 5.30
CA LYS A 99 -4.93 -33.45 4.68
C LYS A 99 -4.34 -33.13 3.31
N ASP A 100 -3.14 -33.63 3.04
CA ASP A 100 -2.56 -33.61 1.69
C ASP A 100 -3.25 -34.62 0.75
N THR A 101 -2.81 -34.67 -0.51
CA THR A 101 -3.34 -35.60 -1.52
C THR A 101 -3.11 -37.07 -1.17
N ASN A 102 -2.19 -37.36 -0.24
CA ASN A 102 -1.87 -38.71 0.22
C ASN A 102 -2.55 -39.05 1.56
N GLY A 103 -3.34 -38.12 2.12
CA GLY A 103 -4.06 -38.28 3.38
C GLY A 103 -3.25 -37.97 4.64
N ASN A 104 -2.03 -37.43 4.52
CA ASN A 104 -1.20 -37.04 5.65
C ASN A 104 -1.70 -35.73 6.25
N GLU A 105 -1.67 -35.62 7.58
CA GLU A 105 -1.95 -34.36 8.27
C GLU A 105 -0.79 -33.37 8.07
N ILE A 106 -1.14 -32.17 7.61
CA ILE A 106 -0.21 -31.06 7.38
C ILE A 106 -0.78 -29.78 7.99
N ASP A 107 0.09 -28.80 8.17
CA ASP A 107 -0.28 -27.47 8.64
C ASP A 107 -1.25 -26.79 7.67
N SER A 108 -2.27 -26.12 8.22
CA SER A 108 -3.16 -25.26 7.42
C SER A 108 -2.39 -24.07 6.87
N ASP A 109 -2.94 -23.43 5.83
CA ASP A 109 -2.35 -22.23 5.26
C ASP A 109 -2.31 -21.07 6.26
N GLN A 110 -3.27 -21.02 7.20
CA GLN A 110 -3.26 -20.07 8.31
C GLN A 110 -2.08 -20.31 9.25
N GLU A 111 -1.81 -21.56 9.64
CA GLU A 111 -0.66 -21.93 10.47
C GLU A 111 0.66 -21.61 9.77
N LYS A 112 0.79 -21.94 8.49
CA LYS A 112 1.97 -21.61 7.69
C LYS A 112 2.21 -20.10 7.61
N ALA A 113 1.15 -19.32 7.40
CA ALA A 113 1.25 -17.85 7.34
C ALA A 113 1.72 -17.26 8.67
N VAL A 114 1.19 -17.76 9.79
CA VAL A 114 1.63 -17.37 11.14
C VAL A 114 3.08 -17.75 11.38
N ASN A 115 3.45 -19.02 11.17
CA ASN A 115 4.82 -19.50 11.36
C ASN A 115 5.83 -18.72 10.50
N TYR A 116 5.46 -18.39 9.26
CA TYR A 116 6.29 -17.59 8.37
C TYR A 116 6.47 -16.16 8.86
N TYR A 117 5.39 -15.51 9.31
CA TYR A 117 5.44 -14.17 9.89
C TYR A 117 6.32 -14.14 11.15
N GLU A 118 6.11 -15.05 12.09
CA GLU A 118 6.90 -15.13 13.33
C GLU A 118 8.38 -15.37 13.05
N THR A 119 8.70 -16.23 12.08
CA THR A 119 10.09 -16.47 11.64
C THR A 119 10.76 -15.21 11.11
N ILE A 120 10.05 -14.38 10.33
CA ILE A 120 10.60 -13.11 9.81
C ILE A 120 10.78 -12.08 10.93
N MET A 121 9.84 -12.05 11.89
CA MET A 121 9.84 -11.08 12.98
C MET A 121 10.84 -11.41 14.10
N ASP A 122 11.31 -12.66 14.20
CA ASP A 122 12.35 -13.05 15.16
C ASP A 122 13.75 -12.56 14.73
N THR A 123 13.95 -11.25 14.93
CA THR A 123 15.22 -10.59 14.67
C THR A 123 16.33 -11.04 15.63
N VAL A 124 15.98 -11.59 16.81
CA VAL A 124 16.96 -12.06 17.80
C VAL A 124 17.62 -13.34 17.31
N ALA A 125 16.83 -14.34 16.92
CA ALA A 125 17.34 -15.57 16.34
C ALA A 125 18.08 -15.30 15.02
N ARG A 126 17.54 -14.45 14.16
CA ARG A 126 18.19 -14.05 12.90
C ARG A 126 19.57 -13.43 13.13
N ASN A 127 19.68 -12.49 14.07
CA ASN A 127 20.95 -11.83 14.38
C ASN A 127 21.96 -12.81 15.01
N LYS A 128 21.48 -13.75 15.83
CA LYS A 128 22.33 -14.79 16.42
C LYS A 128 22.89 -15.76 15.36
N GLN A 129 22.09 -16.12 14.36
CA GLN A 129 22.51 -16.99 13.25
C GLN A 129 23.51 -16.30 12.32
N GLY A 130 23.46 -14.97 12.21
CA GLY A 130 24.36 -14.21 11.35
C GLY A 130 24.33 -14.70 9.91
N ILE A 131 25.51 -14.99 9.34
CA ILE A 131 25.64 -15.51 7.96
C ILE A 131 25.69 -17.03 7.88
N ASP A 132 25.58 -17.75 9.00
CA ASP A 132 25.72 -19.22 9.01
C ASP A 132 24.76 -19.92 8.03
N PRO A 133 23.48 -19.52 7.91
CA PRO A 133 22.57 -20.11 6.92
C PRO A 133 23.01 -19.93 5.46
N LEU A 134 23.87 -18.93 5.17
CA LEU A 134 24.37 -18.66 3.82
C LEU A 134 25.61 -19.51 3.47
N LYS A 135 26.38 -19.96 4.46
CA LYS A 135 27.67 -20.66 4.24
C LYS A 135 27.56 -21.89 3.33
N PRO A 136 26.54 -22.77 3.44
CA PRO A 136 26.42 -23.92 2.53
C PRO A 136 26.19 -23.50 1.07
N PHE A 137 25.56 -22.36 0.82
CA PHE A 137 25.36 -21.85 -0.53
C PHE A 137 26.60 -21.19 -1.10
N LEU A 138 27.37 -20.48 -0.27
CA LEU A 138 28.66 -19.91 -0.65
C LEU A 138 29.69 -21.01 -0.96
N ALA A 139 29.74 -22.08 -0.15
CA ALA A 139 30.61 -23.22 -0.39
C ALA A 139 30.35 -23.88 -1.76
N LYS A 140 29.07 -24.02 -2.15
CA LYS A 140 28.69 -24.52 -3.48
C LYS A 140 29.20 -23.63 -4.62
N ILE A 141 29.32 -22.31 -4.40
CA ILE A 141 29.89 -21.38 -5.37
C ILE A 141 31.41 -21.54 -5.44
N ASP A 142 32.07 -21.66 -4.29
CA ASP A 142 33.53 -21.83 -4.20
C ASP A 142 34.02 -23.14 -4.85
N GLU A 143 33.17 -24.15 -4.92
CA GLU A 143 33.45 -25.44 -5.58
C GLU A 143 33.45 -25.36 -7.12
N ILE A 144 32.91 -24.29 -7.72
CA ILE A 144 32.81 -24.13 -9.17
C ILE A 144 34.18 -23.84 -9.78
N LYS A 145 34.68 -24.76 -10.62
CA LYS A 145 36.00 -24.62 -11.29
C LYS A 145 35.90 -24.64 -12.80
N THR A 146 34.81 -25.17 -13.33
CA THR A 146 34.60 -25.40 -14.75
C THR A 146 33.26 -24.84 -15.20
N LYS A 147 33.11 -24.65 -16.51
CA LYS A 147 31.82 -24.30 -17.12
C LYS A 147 30.74 -25.34 -16.79
N LYS A 148 31.12 -26.62 -16.68
CA LYS A 148 30.17 -27.68 -16.35
C LYS A 148 29.66 -27.54 -14.92
N ASP A 149 30.51 -27.13 -13.99
CA ASP A 149 30.10 -26.87 -12.60
C ASP A 149 29.10 -25.72 -12.53
N VAL A 150 29.28 -24.69 -13.36
CA VAL A 150 28.30 -23.59 -13.49
C VAL A 150 26.95 -24.11 -13.97
N GLU A 151 26.91 -24.91 -15.04
CA GLU A 151 25.66 -25.50 -15.54
C GLU A 151 24.94 -26.32 -14.45
N THR A 152 25.68 -27.18 -13.76
CA THR A 152 25.15 -28.01 -12.66
C THR A 152 24.64 -27.15 -11.51
N TYR A 153 25.41 -26.14 -11.09
CA TYR A 153 25.00 -25.22 -10.02
C TYR A 153 23.71 -24.49 -10.38
N LEU A 154 23.63 -23.90 -11.58
CA LEU A 154 22.44 -23.19 -12.04
C LEU A 154 21.21 -24.10 -12.09
N THR A 155 21.38 -25.35 -12.53
CA THR A 155 20.28 -26.33 -12.60
C THR A 155 19.78 -26.68 -11.20
N ASN A 156 20.70 -26.94 -10.26
CA ASN A 156 20.34 -27.31 -8.88
C ASN A 156 19.73 -26.13 -8.10
N MET A 157 20.08 -24.89 -8.43
CA MET A 157 19.56 -23.69 -7.77
C MET A 157 18.26 -23.16 -8.38
N ALA A 158 17.86 -23.62 -9.57
CA ALA A 158 16.64 -23.16 -10.23
C ALA A 158 15.36 -23.31 -9.37
N PRO A 159 15.11 -24.42 -8.63
CA PRO A 159 13.93 -24.55 -7.77
C PRO A 159 13.90 -23.58 -6.58
N TYR A 160 15.04 -23.03 -6.19
CA TYR A 160 15.18 -22.11 -5.06
C TYR A 160 15.16 -20.64 -5.48
N GLY A 161 14.73 -20.34 -6.71
CA GLY A 161 14.71 -18.98 -7.26
C GLY A 161 16.10 -18.45 -7.64
N GLY A 162 17.07 -19.33 -7.90
CA GLY A 162 18.44 -18.96 -8.25
C GLY A 162 18.54 -18.09 -9.51
N GLY A 163 19.52 -17.17 -9.49
CA GLY A 163 19.84 -16.25 -10.59
C GLY A 163 20.65 -16.93 -11.69
N GLY A 164 19.95 -17.61 -12.60
CA GLY A 164 20.52 -18.07 -13.86
C GLY A 164 20.72 -16.93 -14.86
N PHE A 165 21.42 -17.25 -15.95
CA PHE A 165 21.56 -16.32 -17.09
C PHE A 165 20.22 -16.05 -17.81
N TYR A 166 19.21 -16.88 -17.56
CA TYR A 166 17.90 -16.85 -18.21
C TYR A 166 16.81 -16.91 -17.16
N GLY A 167 15.78 -16.07 -17.32
CA GLY A 167 14.53 -16.18 -16.58
C GLY A 167 13.61 -17.17 -17.26
N PHE A 168 13.03 -18.09 -16.49
CA PHE A 168 12.03 -19.04 -16.97
C PHE A 168 10.70 -18.78 -16.28
N GLY A 169 9.62 -18.80 -17.05
CA GLY A 169 8.25 -18.70 -16.56
C GLY A 169 7.33 -19.52 -17.45
N VAL A 170 6.23 -20.01 -16.87
CA VAL A 170 5.21 -20.75 -17.59
C VAL A 170 3.96 -19.86 -17.67
N TYR A 171 3.52 -19.58 -18.88
CA TYR A 171 2.34 -18.77 -19.18
C TYR A 171 1.45 -19.52 -20.17
N ASN A 172 0.21 -19.07 -20.36
CA ASN A 172 -0.57 -19.52 -21.51
C ASN A 172 0.13 -19.09 -22.81
N ASP A 173 -0.02 -19.89 -23.87
CA ASP A 173 0.30 -19.46 -25.25
C ASP A 173 -0.58 -18.25 -25.63
#